data_AF-A0AAD8B9V2-F1
#
_entry.id   AF-A0AAD8B9V2-F1
#
_cell.length_a   1.000
_cell.length_b   1.000
_cell.length_c   1.000
_cell.angle_alpha   90.00
_cell.angle_beta   90.00
_cell.angle_gamma   90.00
#
_symmetry.space_group_name_H-M   'P 1'
#
loop_
_entity.id
_entity.type
_entity.pdbx_description
1 polymer ?
#
loop_
_entity_poly.entity_id
_entity_poly.type
_entity_poly.pdbx_seq_one_letter_code
_entity_poly.pdbx_strand_id
1 'polypeptide(L)'
;EVQYDISLLNEGTGKPNVLGIVTFAILFGIMLGRMGERGKPILAFCDCLVEVTMKLFTFFLWYSPFGIAFLIAAKIVEMEDFSVLLGKVGMYFITVLIGLFIHGSIVLPLIYFVLVRKNPYTFIYGISQALATAFGTSS
;
A
#
# COMPACT_ATOMS: atom_id res chain seq x y z
N GLU A 1 -41.65 13.94 2.20
CA GLU A 1 -40.49 14.34 1.38
C GLU A 1 -39.31 14.90 2.17
N VAL A 2 -39.48 15.94 2.99
CA VAL A 2 -38.36 16.65 3.66
C VAL A 2 -37.50 15.77 4.60
N GLN A 3 -38.04 14.68 5.15
CA GLN A 3 -37.30 13.77 6.06
C GLN A 3 -36.29 12.86 5.31
N TYR A 4 -36.54 12.53 4.04
CA TYR A 4 -35.68 11.62 3.25
C TYR A 4 -34.40 12.33 2.75
N ASP A 5 -34.47 13.63 2.46
CA ASP A 5 -33.30 14.44 2.08
C ASP A 5 -32.32 14.61 3.25
N ILE A 6 -32.81 14.72 4.49
CA ILE A 6 -31.94 14.91 5.68
C ILE A 6 -31.16 13.62 6.00
N SER A 7 -31.74 12.44 5.75
CA SER A 7 -31.02 11.17 5.86
C SER A 7 -29.94 11.00 4.79
N LEU A 8 -30.14 11.50 3.57
CA LEU A 8 -29.13 11.49 2.50
C LEU A 8 -27.96 12.45 2.79
N LEU A 9 -28.19 13.53 3.55
CA LEU A 9 -27.13 14.43 4.01
C LEU A 9 -26.34 13.92 5.23
N ASN A 10 -26.85 12.91 5.94
CA ASN A 10 -26.25 12.39 7.17
C ASN A 10 -25.47 11.06 6.99
N GLU A 11 -25.46 10.46 5.80
CA GLU A 11 -24.68 9.24 5.53
C GLU A 11 -23.16 9.48 5.42
N GLY A 12 -22.70 10.73 5.53
CA GLY A 12 -21.30 11.12 5.31
C GLY A 12 -20.46 11.40 6.56
N THR A 13 -21.03 11.47 7.76
CA THR A 13 -20.42 12.22 8.90
C THR A 13 -19.57 11.40 9.88
N GLY A 14 -19.42 10.08 9.69
CA GLY A 14 -18.70 9.21 10.64
C GLY A 14 -17.40 8.57 10.13
N LYS A 15 -17.08 8.66 8.83
CA LYS A 15 -15.91 7.99 8.24
C LYS A 15 -14.78 8.99 7.98
N PRO A 16 -13.53 8.69 8.38
CA PRO A 16 -12.41 9.57 8.06
C PRO A 16 -12.22 9.68 6.55
N ASN A 17 -12.21 10.91 6.03
CA ASN A 17 -12.00 11.18 4.61
C ASN A 17 -10.51 11.11 4.24
N VAL A 18 -10.00 9.90 4.01
CA VAL A 18 -8.58 9.65 3.70
C VAL A 18 -8.16 10.32 2.38
N LEU A 19 -9.01 10.26 1.35
CA LEU A 19 -8.68 10.85 0.04
C LEU A 19 -8.53 12.37 0.13
N GLY A 20 -9.39 13.04 0.89
CA GLY A 20 -9.31 14.48 1.15
C GLY A 20 -8.02 14.85 1.89
N ILE A 21 -7.65 14.09 2.91
CA ILE A 21 -6.41 14.31 3.68
C ILE A 21 -5.17 14.15 2.79
N VAL A 22 -5.11 13.10 1.96
CA VAL A 22 -3.99 12.86 1.04
C VAL A 22 -3.88 13.98 0.00
N THR A 23 -5.00 14.41 -0.59
CA THR A 23 -5.02 15.48 -1.59
C THR A 23 -4.53 16.80 -1.01
N PHE A 24 -4.99 17.15 0.20
CA PHE A 24 -4.52 18.34 0.92
C PHE A 24 -3.01 18.25 1.23
N ALA A 25 -2.53 17.11 1.72
CA ALA A 25 -1.11 16.92 2.06
C ALA A 25 -0.19 17.07 0.84
N ILE A 26 -0.59 16.56 -0.33
CA ILE A 26 0.16 16.72 -1.58
C ILE A 26 0.24 18.20 -1.98
N LEU A 27 -0.91 18.90 -2.00
CA LEU A 27 -0.94 20.32 -2.35
C LEU A 27 -0.12 21.17 -1.37
N PHE A 28 -0.24 20.89 -0.07
CA PHE A 28 0.55 21.53 0.97
C PHE A 28 2.05 21.30 0.78
N GLY A 29 2.47 20.06 0.52
CA GLY A 29 3.86 19.70 0.27
C GLY A 29 4.44 20.43 -0.96
N ILE A 30 3.67 20.52 -2.06
CA ILE A 30 4.07 21.26 -3.26
C ILE A 30 4.25 22.75 -2.95
N MET A 31 3.30 23.37 -2.24
CA MET A 31 3.39 24.80 -1.89
C MET A 31 4.57 25.08 -0.95
N LEU A 32 4.79 24.21 0.05
CA LEU A 32 5.90 24.34 0.97
C LEU A 32 7.26 24.23 0.26
N GLY A 33 7.38 23.31 -0.70
CA GLY A 33 8.58 23.16 -1.52
C GLY A 33 8.90 24.41 -2.36
N ARG A 34 7.87 25.18 -2.76
CA ARG A 34 8.05 26.44 -3.51
C ARG A 34 8.45 27.64 -2.63
N MET A 35 8.30 27.55 -1.31
CA MET A 35 8.65 28.63 -0.37
C MET A 35 10.16 28.77 -0.09
N GLY A 36 10.98 27.84 -0.61
CA GLY A 36 12.43 27.88 -0.48
C GLY A 36 12.87 27.87 0.99
N GLU A 37 13.74 28.81 1.37
CA GLU A 37 14.33 28.85 2.72
C GLU A 37 13.32 29.05 3.84
N ARG A 38 12.20 29.73 3.55
CA ARG A 38 11.14 29.97 4.54
C ARG A 38 10.36 28.70 4.88
N GLY A 39 10.34 27.71 3.99
CA GLY A 39 9.65 26.43 4.21
C GLY A 39 10.48 25.39 4.96
N LYS A 40 11.81 25.57 5.04
CA LYS A 40 12.74 24.61 5.66
C LYS A 40 12.35 24.17 7.09
N PRO A 41 11.91 25.07 7.99
CA PRO A 41 11.55 24.65 9.36
C PRO A 41 10.36 23.70 9.40
N ILE A 42 9.35 23.93 8.55
CA ILE A 42 8.16 23.08 8.48
C ILE A 42 8.51 21.74 7.82
N LEU A 43 9.36 21.75 6.78
CA LEU A 43 9.83 20.52 6.15
C LEU A 43 10.59 19.64 7.15
N ALA A 44 11.52 20.23 7.92
CA ALA A 44 12.26 19.52 8.95
C ALA A 44 11.35 18.95 10.06
N PHE A 45 10.27 19.67 10.40
CA PHE A 45 9.25 19.16 11.31
C PHE A 45 8.51 17.95 10.72
N CYS A 46 8.10 18.01 9.45
CA CYS A 46 7.48 16.89 8.75
C CYS A 46 8.41 15.66 8.69
N ASP A 47 9.70 15.87 8.42
CA ASP A 47 10.69 14.78 8.41
C ASP A 47 10.81 14.12 9.79
N CYS A 48 10.86 14.92 10.85
CA CYS A 48 10.86 14.42 12.23
C CYS A 48 9.60 13.60 12.54
N LEU A 49 8.42 14.05 12.08
CA LEU A 49 7.19 13.29 12.24
C LEU A 49 7.21 11.95 11.50
N VAL A 50 7.77 11.90 10.28
CA VAL A 50 7.93 10.64 9.54
C VAL A 50 8.86 9.70 10.31
N GLU A 51 9.99 10.20 10.81
CA GLU A 51 10.95 9.38 11.57
C GLU A 51 10.32 8.82 12.85
N VAL A 52 9.59 9.65 13.62
CA VAL A 52 8.88 9.22 14.83
C VAL A 52 7.82 8.18 14.48
N THR A 53 7.07 8.38 13.40
CA THR A 53 6.02 7.44 12.96
C THR A 53 6.62 6.11 12.54
N MET A 54 7.76 6.10 11.85
CA MET A 54 8.47 4.87 11.48
C MET A 54 8.97 4.12 12.71
N LYS A 55 9.53 4.81 13.71
CA LYS A 55 9.93 4.18 14.99
C LYS A 55 8.73 3.58 15.72
N LEU A 56 7.59 4.28 15.71
CA LEU A 56 6.34 3.78 16.28
C LEU A 56 5.85 2.52 15.55
N PHE A 57 5.90 2.49 14.22
CA PHE A 57 5.56 1.29 13.45
C PHE A 57 6.48 0.11 13.78
N THR A 58 7.79 0.33 13.92
CA THR A 58 8.71 -0.74 14.33
C THR A 58 8.35 -1.33 15.70
N PHE A 59 7.94 -0.49 16.65
CA PHE A 59 7.44 -0.94 17.94
C PHE A 59 6.16 -1.78 17.79
N PHE A 60 5.21 -1.33 16.97
CA PHE A 60 3.99 -2.10 16.70
C PHE A 60 4.27 -3.42 15.96
N LEU A 61 5.23 -3.45 15.04
CA LEU A 61 5.65 -4.68 14.35
C LEU A 61 6.25 -5.69 15.34
N TRP A 62 6.96 -5.24 16.36
CA TRP A 62 7.45 -6.10 17.45
C TRP A 62 6.33 -6.70 18.29
N TYR A 63 5.23 -5.97 18.47
CA TYR A 63 4.05 -6.47 19.19
C TYR A 63 3.10 -7.30 18.32
N SER A 64 3.13 -7.07 17.00
CA SER A 64 2.35 -7.75 15.97
C SER A 64 2.27 -9.28 16.09
N PRO A 65 3.35 -10.05 16.34
CA PRO A 65 3.24 -11.51 16.45
C PRO A 65 2.26 -11.97 17.53
N PHE A 66 2.19 -11.24 18.66
CA PHE A 66 1.22 -11.53 19.71
C PHE A 66 -0.20 -11.17 19.24
N GLY A 67 -0.41 -9.97 18.70
CA GLY A 67 -1.71 -9.53 18.20
C GLY A 67 -2.28 -10.45 17.11
N ILE A 68 -1.46 -10.81 16.12
CA ILE A 68 -1.84 -11.70 15.02
C ILE A 68 -2.15 -13.11 15.54
N ALA A 69 -1.39 -13.65 16.50
CA ALA A 69 -1.65 -14.98 17.06
C ALA A 69 -3.04 -15.07 17.70
N PHE A 70 -3.42 -14.08 18.51
CA PHE A 70 -4.76 -14.02 19.12
C PHE A 70 -5.86 -13.83 18.07
N LEU A 71 -5.64 -12.99 17.05
CA LEU A 71 -6.60 -12.78 15.97
C LEU A 71 -6.84 -14.07 15.16
N ILE A 72 -5.77 -14.83 14.85
CA ILE A 72 -5.88 -16.12 14.16
C ILE A 72 -6.62 -17.13 15.04
N ALA A 73 -6.27 -17.24 16.32
CA ALA A 73 -6.95 -18.14 17.24
C ALA A 73 -8.45 -17.82 17.35
N ALA A 74 -8.81 -16.54 17.49
CA ALA A 74 -10.20 -16.10 17.52
C ALA A 74 -10.94 -16.45 16.22
N LYS A 75 -10.30 -16.26 15.06
CA LYS A 75 -10.88 -16.61 13.76
C LYS A 75 -11.08 -18.11 13.55
N ILE A 76 -10.21 -18.94 14.12
CA ILE A 76 -10.37 -20.39 14.06
C ILE A 76 -11.53 -20.86 14.95
N VAL A 77 -11.71 -20.26 16.13
CA VAL A 77 -12.83 -20.61 17.03
C VAL A 77 -14.19 -20.17 16.48
N GLU A 78 -14.23 -19.05 15.76
CA GLU A 78 -15.46 -18.52 15.15
C GLU A 78 -15.95 -19.35 13.94
N MET A 79 -15.07 -20.15 13.32
CA MET A 79 -15.38 -20.87 12.08
C MET A 79 -15.43 -22.38 12.25
N GLU A 80 -16.51 -22.99 11.78
CA GLU A 80 -16.72 -24.45 11.86
C GLU A 80 -15.76 -25.22 10.93
N ASP A 81 -15.40 -24.65 9.77
CA ASP A 81 -14.58 -25.31 8.74
C ASP A 81 -13.28 -24.57 8.43
N PHE A 82 -12.19 -24.96 9.10
CA PHE A 82 -10.85 -24.43 8.85
C PHE A 82 -10.35 -24.68 7.40
N SER A 83 -10.79 -25.78 6.78
CA SER A 83 -10.41 -26.15 5.41
C SER A 83 -10.88 -25.12 4.37
N VAL A 84 -12.07 -24.55 4.56
CA VAL A 84 -12.62 -23.53 3.64
C VAL A 84 -11.82 -22.23 3.74
N LEU A 85 -11.36 -21.86 4.94
CA LEU A 85 -10.56 -20.66 5.16
C LEU A 85 -9.18 -20.79 4.52
N LEU A 86 -8.49 -21.91 4.73
CA LEU A 86 -7.23 -22.20 4.06
C LEU A 86 -7.38 -22.24 2.53
N GLY A 87 -8.46 -22.83 2.02
CA GLY A 87 -8.76 -22.85 0.59
C GLY A 87 -8.91 -21.42 0.03
N LYS A 88 -9.63 -20.54 0.71
CA LYS A 88 -9.80 -19.13 0.30
C LYS A 88 -8.48 -18.36 0.30
N VAL A 89 -7.66 -18.51 1.35
CA VAL A 89 -6.36 -17.84 1.45
C VAL A 89 -5.38 -18.37 0.38
N GLY A 90 -5.38 -19.69 0.15
CA GLY A 90 -4.57 -20.30 -0.91
C GLY A 90 -4.96 -19.82 -2.31
N MET A 91 -6.26 -19.76 -2.60
CA MET A 91 -6.75 -19.24 -3.88
C MET A 91 -6.42 -17.75 -4.06
N TYR A 92 -6.51 -16.95 -2.99
CA TYR A 92 -6.06 -15.56 -3.01
C TYR A 92 -4.56 -15.47 -3.34
N PHE A 93 -3.71 -16.26 -2.66
CA PHE A 93 -2.27 -16.27 -2.90
C PHE A 93 -1.91 -16.61 -4.35
N ILE A 94 -2.53 -17.66 -4.90
CA ILE A 94 -2.34 -18.06 -6.30
C ILE A 94 -2.79 -16.94 -7.26
N THR A 95 -3.94 -16.32 -6.99
CA THR A 95 -4.47 -15.22 -7.82
C THR A 95 -3.52 -14.02 -7.84
N VAL A 96 -2.98 -13.65 -6.67
CA VAL A 96 -1.99 -12.56 -6.56
C VAL A 96 -0.71 -12.90 -7.30
N LEU A 97 -0.19 -14.13 -7.17
CA LEU A 97 1.02 -14.56 -7.89
C LEU A 97 0.84 -14.50 -9.41
N ILE A 98 -0.28 -15.02 -9.91
CA ILE A 98 -0.61 -14.97 -11.35
C ILE A 98 -0.76 -13.52 -11.81
N GLY A 99 -1.45 -12.68 -11.03
CA GLY A 99 -1.61 -11.26 -11.33
C GLY A 99 -0.27 -10.52 -11.42
N LEU A 100 0.63 -10.75 -10.45
CA LEU A 100 1.96 -10.14 -10.43
C LEU A 100 2.82 -10.66 -11.59
N PHE A 101 2.74 -11.95 -11.91
CA PHE A 101 3.47 -12.55 -13.03
C PHE A 101 3.03 -11.97 -14.38
N ILE A 102 1.72 -11.85 -14.60
CA ILE A 102 1.15 -11.23 -15.81
C ILE A 102 1.54 -9.75 -15.88
N HIS A 103 1.43 -9.02 -14.77
CA HIS A 103 1.78 -7.60 -14.74
C HIS A 103 3.28 -7.37 -15.01
N GLY A 104 4.13 -8.18 -14.36
CA GLY A 104 5.58 -8.14 -14.51
C GLY A 104 6.08 -8.56 -15.90
N SER A 105 5.47 -9.59 -16.50
CA SER A 105 5.97 -10.21 -17.74
C SER A 105 5.28 -9.73 -19.01
N ILE A 106 4.09 -9.13 -18.90
CA ILE A 106 3.28 -8.70 -20.05
C ILE A 106 3.02 -7.19 -20.00
N VAL A 107 2.44 -6.67 -18.90
CA VAL A 107 2.00 -5.27 -18.85
C VAL A 107 3.18 -4.30 -18.87
N LEU A 108 4.16 -4.47 -17.98
CA LEU A 108 5.36 -3.62 -17.93
C LEU A 108 6.20 -3.71 -19.23
N PRO A 109 6.47 -4.90 -19.79
CA PRO A 109 7.19 -5.04 -21.06
C PRO A 109 6.44 -4.42 -22.25
N LEU A 110 5.11 -4.51 -22.27
CA LEU A 110 4.29 -3.91 -23.31
C LEU A 110 4.33 -2.39 -23.25
N ILE A 111 4.22 -1.80 -22.07
CA ILE A 111 4.37 -0.34 -21.88
C ILE A 111 5.78 0.10 -22.33
N TYR A 112 6.82 -0.64 -21.94
CA TYR A 112 8.19 -0.35 -22.36
C TYR A 112 8.35 -0.43 -23.89
N PHE A 113 7.79 -1.46 -24.52
CA PHE A 113 7.85 -1.65 -25.97
C PHE A 113 7.11 -0.53 -26.71
N VAL A 114 5.95 -0.08 -26.23
CA VAL A 114 5.19 1.01 -26.86
C VAL A 114 5.95 2.35 -26.79
N LEU A 115 6.57 2.66 -25.65
CA LEU A 115 7.26 3.92 -25.44
C LEU A 115 8.67 3.95 -26.04
N VAL A 116 9.45 2.89 -25.85
CA VAL A 116 10.89 2.83 -26.19
C VAL A 116 11.12 2.14 -27.54
N ARG A 117 10.16 1.33 -28.03
CA ARG A 117 10.24 0.54 -29.27
C ARG A 117 11.49 -0.35 -29.38
N LYS A 118 12.03 -0.77 -28.24
CA LYS A 118 13.13 -1.73 -28.14
C LYS A 118 12.65 -3.01 -27.49
N ASN A 119 13.37 -4.12 -27.72
CA ASN A 119 13.03 -5.41 -27.13
C ASN A 119 13.11 -5.34 -25.59
N PRO A 120 11.97 -5.44 -24.87
CA PRO A 120 11.93 -5.32 -23.41
C PRO A 120 12.63 -6.49 -22.71
N TYR A 121 12.68 -7.67 -23.33
CA TYR A 121 13.27 -8.85 -22.70
C TYR A 121 14.80 -8.74 -22.56
N THR A 122 15.47 -8.03 -23.47
CA THR A 122 16.90 -7.72 -23.34
C THR A 122 17.17 -6.81 -22.14
N PHE A 123 16.25 -5.89 -21.84
CA PHE A 123 16.35 -5.01 -20.67
C PHE A 123 16.13 -5.79 -19.37
N ILE A 124 15.11 -6.65 -19.31
CA ILE A 124 14.84 -7.50 -18.13
C ILE A 124 16.03 -8.40 -17.81
N TYR A 125 16.66 -8.98 -18.84
CA TYR A 125 17.85 -9.79 -18.64
C TYR A 125 19.03 -8.98 -18.06
N GLY A 126 19.20 -7.73 -18.51
CA GLY A 126 20.22 -6.81 -17.99
C GLY A 126 20.04 -6.42 -16.52
N ILE A 127 18.80 -6.43 -15.99
CA ILE A 127 18.51 -6.14 -14.57
C ILE A 127 18.17 -7.39 -13.74
N SER A 128 18.36 -8.58 -14.30
CA SER A 128 18.04 -9.86 -13.65
C SER A 128 18.76 -10.03 -12.30
N GLN A 129 20.00 -9.55 -12.18
CA GLN A 129 20.74 -9.55 -10.92
C GLN A 129 20.07 -8.65 -9.86
N ALA A 130 19.58 -7.47 -10.24
CA ALA A 130 18.86 -6.58 -9.32
C ALA A 130 17.51 -7.18 -8.91
N LEU A 131 16.80 -7.85 -9.83
CA LEU A 131 15.58 -8.59 -9.54
C LEU A 131 15.83 -9.74 -8.55
N ALA A 132 16.91 -10.50 -8.75
CA ALA A 132 17.29 -11.57 -7.83
C ALA A 132 17.66 -11.04 -6.44
N THR A 133 18.40 -9.92 -6.37
CA THR A 133 18.70 -9.25 -5.10
C THR A 133 17.42 -8.76 -4.42
N ALA A 134 16.53 -8.05 -5.13
CA ALA A 134 15.28 -7.55 -4.59
C ALA A 134 14.38 -8.68 -4.06
N PHE A 135 14.32 -9.81 -4.76
CA PHE A 135 13.60 -10.99 -4.28
C PHE A 135 14.26 -11.58 -3.02
N GLY A 136 15.58 -11.65 -2.98
CA GLY A 136 16.33 -12.17 -1.83
C GLY A 136 16.29 -11.27 -0.59
N THR A 137 16.22 -9.95 -0.78
CA THR A 137 16.13 -8.98 0.32
C THR A 137 14.70 -8.77 0.79
N SER A 138 13.69 -9.05 -0.05
CA SER A 138 12.27 -8.82 0.25
C SER A 138 12.03 -7.43 0.86
N SER A 139 12.70 -6.41 0.33
CA SER A 139 12.78 -5.02 0.82
C SER A 139 12.72 -4.03 -0.33
#